data_AF-A0AAV2R0N7-F1
#
_entry.id   AF-A0AAV2R0N7-F1
#
_cell.length_a   1.000
_cell.length_b   1.000
_cell.length_c   1.000
_cell.angle_alpha   90.00
_cell.angle_beta   90.00
_cell.angle_gamma   90.00
#
_symmetry.space_group_name_H-M   'P 1'
#
loop_
_entity.id
_entity.type
_entity.pdbx_description
1 polymer ?
#
loop_
_entity_poly.entity_id
_entity_poly.type
_entity_poly.pdbx_seq_one_letter_code
_entity_poly.pdbx_strand_id
1 'polypeptide(L)'
;RFCQTYEASATRLYQHGRTETVRSCTEEATSFVRAMVSGKASKEELIELLNLAAERHQKMYRDAMNGEGIDRHIFALYVVSRGLGYDCKLLESTLKRPWTLSTSQQPQQQIQSNIPDINLEPFRHMCSPGGGFGPVSDEGYGVSYMIPTEYNIFFHVSSKKSCSTTDSQKFADLIFKSLSDIKMLFDS
;
A
#
# COMPACT_ATOMS: atom_id res chain seq x y z
N ARG A 1 16.06 -4.81 0.92
CA ARG A 1 15.41 -6.13 0.72
C ARG A 1 13.94 -5.88 0.43
N PHE A 2 13.36 -6.58 -0.55
CA PHE A 2 11.92 -6.49 -0.84
C PHE A 2 11.14 -7.45 0.08
N CYS A 3 9.88 -7.11 0.37
CA CYS A 3 9.04 -7.88 1.28
C CYS A 3 7.63 -8.03 0.71
N GLN A 4 6.88 -8.98 1.27
CA GLN A 4 5.49 -9.16 0.89
C GLN A 4 4.65 -8.00 1.44
N THR A 5 4.08 -7.21 0.52
CA THR A 5 3.31 -6.01 0.81
C THR A 5 1.83 -6.25 0.54
N TYR A 6 0.99 -5.99 1.54
CA TYR A 6 -0.47 -5.96 1.44
C TYR A 6 -0.92 -4.52 1.28
N GLU A 7 -1.84 -4.27 0.36
CA GLU A 7 -2.62 -3.04 0.31
C GLU A 7 -4.11 -3.38 0.15
N ALA A 8 -4.96 -2.72 0.94
CA ALA A 8 -6.40 -2.93 0.88
C ALA A 8 -7.01 -2.23 -0.35
N SER A 9 -7.69 -3.00 -1.21
CA SER A 9 -8.52 -2.46 -2.30
C SER A 9 -10.00 -2.74 -2.03
N ALA A 10 -10.86 -1.73 -2.14
CA ALA A 10 -12.28 -1.86 -1.83
C ALA A 10 -13.05 -2.49 -2.99
N THR A 11 -13.85 -3.52 -2.72
CA THR A 11 -14.67 -4.22 -3.72
C THR A 11 -16.14 -3.78 -3.67
N ARG A 12 -16.40 -2.49 -3.39
CA ARG A 12 -17.75 -1.93 -3.16
C ARG A 12 -18.67 -1.96 -4.39
N LEU A 13 -18.14 -2.32 -5.56
CA LEU A 13 -18.93 -2.57 -6.78
C LEU A 13 -19.79 -3.85 -6.67
N TYR A 14 -19.45 -4.75 -5.74
CA TYR A 14 -20.15 -6.01 -5.53
C TYR A 14 -21.03 -5.97 -4.28
N GLN A 15 -22.16 -6.70 -4.32
CA GLN A 15 -23.04 -6.85 -3.17
C GLN A 15 -22.28 -7.44 -1.98
N HIS A 16 -22.38 -6.79 -0.81
CA HIS A 16 -21.62 -7.13 0.40
C HIS A 16 -20.09 -7.09 0.26
N GLY A 17 -19.57 -6.45 -0.80
CA GLY A 17 -18.15 -6.29 -1.05
C GLY A 17 -17.44 -5.60 0.11
N ARG A 18 -16.30 -6.18 0.52
CA ARG A 18 -15.41 -5.62 1.54
C ARG A 18 -14.11 -5.20 0.88
N THR A 19 -13.08 -6.04 0.93
CA THR A 19 -11.77 -5.74 0.37
C THR A 19 -11.16 -6.95 -0.34
N GLU A 20 -10.36 -6.66 -1.35
CA GLU A 20 -9.35 -7.54 -1.95
C GLU A 20 -7.95 -6.98 -1.61
N THR A 21 -6.90 -7.72 -1.95
CA THR A 21 -5.49 -7.35 -1.74
C THR A 21 -4.84 -6.93 -3.05
N VAL A 22 -4.18 -5.78 -3.02
CA VAL A 22 -3.16 -5.41 -4.00
C VAL A 22 -1.81 -5.78 -3.42
N ARG A 23 -1.01 -6.51 -4.21
CA ARG A 23 0.35 -6.94 -3.84
C ARG A 23 1.35 -5.94 -4.41
N SER A 24 1.55 -4.82 -3.72
CA SER A 24 2.26 -3.64 -4.26
C SER A 24 3.77 -3.84 -4.49
N CYS A 25 4.34 -4.95 -3.99
CA CYS A 25 5.73 -5.34 -4.31
C CYS A 25 5.75 -6.19 -5.60
N THR A 26 5.88 -5.53 -6.75
CA THR A 26 5.94 -6.17 -8.08
C THR A 26 7.35 -6.11 -8.67
N GLU A 27 7.61 -6.88 -9.73
CA GLU A 27 8.90 -6.85 -10.43
C GLU A 27 9.23 -5.46 -10.97
N GLU A 28 8.24 -4.74 -11.50
CA GLU A 28 8.35 -3.37 -12.01
C GLU A 28 8.74 -2.40 -10.88
N ALA A 29 8.04 -2.46 -9.74
CA ALA A 29 8.37 -1.66 -8.57
C ALA A 29 9.79 -1.97 -8.05
N THR A 30 10.18 -3.24 -8.01
CA THR A 30 11.54 -3.60 -7.57
C THR A 30 12.61 -3.18 -8.57
N SER A 31 12.31 -3.17 -9.87
CA SER A 31 13.23 -2.73 -10.92
C SER A 31 13.51 -1.24 -10.80
N PHE A 32 12.47 -0.43 -10.64
CA PHE A 32 12.60 1.00 -10.34
C PHE A 32 13.44 1.25 -9.08
N VAL A 33 13.11 0.59 -7.95
CA VAL A 33 13.85 0.78 -6.69
C VAL A 33 15.32 0.38 -6.83
N ARG A 34 15.62 -0.73 -7.53
CA ARG A 34 17.01 -1.16 -7.78
C ARG A 34 17.77 -0.12 -8.59
N ALA A 35 17.17 0.40 -9.67
CA ALA A 35 17.79 1.42 -10.50
C ALA A 35 18.06 2.70 -9.69
N MET A 36 17.05 3.18 -8.95
CA MET A 36 17.12 4.39 -8.12
C MET A 36 18.23 4.29 -7.05
N VAL A 37 18.29 3.18 -6.33
CA VAL A 37 19.29 2.96 -5.26
C VAL A 37 20.69 2.70 -5.82
N SER A 38 20.82 2.21 -7.07
CA SER A 38 22.13 1.98 -7.68
C SER A 38 22.92 3.26 -7.96
N GLY A 39 22.22 4.38 -8.20
CA GLY A 39 22.81 5.65 -8.61
C GLY A 39 23.48 5.62 -9.99
N LYS A 40 23.23 4.58 -10.81
CA LYS A 40 23.85 4.39 -12.13
C LYS A 40 22.93 4.68 -13.31
N ALA A 41 21.62 4.57 -13.10
CA ALA A 41 20.61 4.81 -14.14
C ALA A 41 20.52 6.30 -14.46
N SER A 42 20.18 6.63 -15.71
CA SER A 42 19.92 8.03 -16.09
C SER A 42 18.59 8.51 -15.52
N LYS A 43 18.38 9.84 -15.50
CA LYS A 43 17.11 10.44 -15.06
C LYS A 43 15.94 9.92 -15.91
N GLU A 44 16.14 9.79 -17.21
CA GLU A 44 15.15 9.30 -18.18
C GLU A 44 14.79 7.84 -17.92
N GLU A 45 15.79 6.98 -17.69
CA GLU A 45 15.59 5.57 -17.35
C GLU A 45 14.81 5.42 -16.03
N LEU A 46 15.12 6.23 -15.03
CA LEU A 46 14.42 6.22 -13.74
C LEU A 46 12.95 6.64 -13.88
N ILE A 47 12.66 7.65 -14.70
CA ILE A 47 11.28 8.08 -14.99
C ILE A 47 10.51 6.99 -15.74
N GLU A 48 11.13 6.34 -16.73
CA GLU A 48 10.52 5.23 -17.46
C GLU A 48 10.15 4.07 -16.52
N LEU A 49 11.10 3.63 -15.69
CA LEU A 49 10.87 2.56 -14.72
C LEU A 49 9.81 2.93 -13.67
N LEU A 50 9.78 4.19 -13.22
CA LEU A 50 8.75 4.69 -12.31
C LEU A 50 7.36 4.63 -12.95
N ASN A 51 7.24 5.03 -14.21
CA ASN A 51 5.97 4.97 -14.94
C ASN A 51 5.48 3.53 -15.11
N LEU A 52 6.37 2.59 -15.49
CA LEU A 52 6.03 1.17 -15.59
C LEU A 52 5.55 0.59 -14.24
N ALA A 53 6.22 0.94 -13.15
CA ALA A 53 5.81 0.53 -11.80
C ALA A 53 4.44 1.10 -11.41
N ALA A 54 4.19 2.38 -11.71
CA ALA A 54 2.93 3.06 -11.42
C ALA A 54 1.77 2.47 -12.26
N GLU A 55 1.98 2.25 -13.55
CA GLU A 55 1.01 1.63 -14.45
C GLU A 55 0.63 0.22 -14.01
N ARG A 56 1.64 -0.59 -13.63
CA ARG A 56 1.40 -1.94 -13.09
C ARG A 56 0.55 -1.90 -11.83
N HIS A 57 0.91 -1.04 -10.88
CA HIS A 57 0.17 -0.88 -9.63
C HIS A 57 -1.28 -0.45 -9.90
N GLN A 58 -1.47 0.56 -10.75
CA GLN A 58 -2.79 1.07 -11.13
C GLN A 58 -3.64 -0.01 -11.80
N LYS A 59 -3.06 -0.83 -12.67
CA LYS A 59 -3.77 -1.97 -13.25
C LYS A 59 -4.19 -2.95 -12.16
N MET A 60 -3.27 -3.40 -11.30
CA MET A 60 -3.58 -4.35 -10.23
C MET A 60 -4.66 -3.83 -9.26
N TYR A 61 -4.65 -2.53 -8.97
CA TYR A 61 -5.68 -1.92 -8.13
C TYR A 61 -7.06 -1.98 -8.79
N ARG A 62 -7.16 -1.66 -10.09
CA ARG A 62 -8.40 -1.79 -10.87
C ARG A 62 -8.86 -3.24 -10.97
N ASP A 63 -7.94 -4.18 -11.25
CA ASP A 63 -8.24 -5.61 -11.32
C ASP A 63 -8.83 -6.08 -9.97
N ALA A 64 -8.19 -5.73 -8.84
CA ALA A 64 -8.68 -6.06 -7.49
C ALA A 64 -10.06 -5.47 -7.19
N MET A 65 -10.32 -4.21 -7.57
CA MET A 65 -11.64 -3.57 -7.42
C MET A 65 -12.73 -4.28 -8.22
N ASN A 66 -12.38 -4.88 -9.37
CA ASN A 66 -13.26 -5.66 -10.24
C ASN A 66 -13.24 -7.16 -9.92
N GLY A 67 -12.79 -7.56 -8.72
CA GLY A 67 -12.84 -8.95 -8.28
C GLY A 67 -11.88 -9.88 -9.02
N GLU A 68 -10.91 -9.35 -9.76
CA GLU A 68 -9.88 -10.11 -10.48
C GLU A 68 -8.61 -10.33 -9.64
N GLY A 69 -8.67 -10.02 -8.34
CA GLY A 69 -7.62 -10.34 -7.39
C GLY A 69 -7.58 -11.84 -7.03
N ILE A 70 -6.44 -12.28 -6.51
CA ILE A 70 -6.19 -13.70 -6.22
C ILE A 70 -6.34 -14.05 -4.74
N ASP A 71 -6.16 -13.08 -3.84
CA ASP A 71 -6.00 -13.37 -2.41
C ASP A 71 -7.30 -13.83 -1.75
N ARG A 72 -8.44 -13.18 -2.03
CA ARG A 72 -9.73 -13.68 -1.51
C ARG A 72 -10.15 -14.99 -2.18
N HIS A 73 -9.79 -15.20 -3.46
CA HIS A 73 -10.05 -16.46 -4.14
C HIS A 73 -9.27 -17.62 -3.50
N ILE A 74 -7.96 -17.45 -3.26
CA ILE A 74 -7.12 -18.45 -2.58
C ILE A 74 -7.66 -18.71 -1.16
N PHE A 75 -8.07 -17.66 -0.43
CA PHE A 75 -8.68 -17.82 0.88
C PHE A 75 -9.99 -18.62 0.83
N ALA A 76 -10.87 -18.35 -0.14
CA ALA A 76 -12.10 -19.10 -0.33
C ALA A 76 -11.83 -20.59 -0.61
N LEU A 77 -10.86 -20.90 -1.49
CA LEU A 77 -10.44 -22.28 -1.76
C LEU A 77 -9.93 -22.97 -0.49
N TYR A 78 -9.18 -22.27 0.35
CA TYR A 78 -8.72 -22.80 1.63
C TYR A 78 -9.87 -23.11 2.59
N VAL A 79 -10.80 -22.17 2.77
CA VAL A 79 -11.96 -22.35 3.64
C VAL A 79 -12.83 -23.53 3.19
N VAL A 80 -13.12 -23.63 1.88
CA VAL A 80 -13.88 -24.75 1.31
C VAL A 80 -13.15 -26.07 1.49
N SER A 81 -11.85 -26.12 1.20
CA SER A 81 -11.03 -27.34 1.37
C SER A 81 -11.09 -27.85 2.81
N ARG A 82 -10.88 -26.94 3.78
CA ARG A 82 -10.95 -27.28 5.21
C ARG A 82 -12.34 -27.71 5.64
N GLY A 83 -13.39 -27.05 5.14
CA GLY A 83 -14.78 -27.43 5.43
C GLY A 83 -15.16 -28.81 4.91
N LEU A 84 -14.55 -29.24 3.80
CA LEU A 84 -14.72 -30.57 3.21
C LEU A 84 -13.78 -31.63 3.80
N GLY A 85 -12.93 -31.28 4.77
CA GLY A 85 -11.95 -32.19 5.38
C GLY A 85 -10.70 -32.45 4.54
N TYR A 86 -10.44 -31.64 3.51
CA TYR A 86 -9.20 -31.71 2.74
C TYR A 86 -8.09 -30.87 3.38
N ASP A 87 -6.93 -31.50 3.58
CA ASP A 87 -5.70 -30.83 3.98
C ASP A 87 -4.84 -30.48 2.76
N CYS A 88 -4.89 -29.22 2.36
CA CYS A 88 -4.08 -28.69 1.27
C CYS A 88 -2.90 -27.86 1.81
N LYS A 89 -1.72 -28.48 1.90
CA LYS A 89 -0.48 -27.84 2.37
C LYS A 89 -0.09 -26.61 1.54
N LEU A 90 -0.41 -26.60 0.24
CA LEU A 90 -0.15 -25.46 -0.64
C LEU A 90 -0.95 -24.23 -0.22
N LEU A 91 -2.26 -24.38 -0.01
CA LEU A 91 -3.13 -23.28 0.41
C LEU A 91 -2.76 -22.79 1.81
N GLU A 92 -2.50 -23.71 2.74
CA GLU A 92 -2.08 -23.39 4.09
C GLU A 92 -0.76 -22.60 4.12
N SER A 93 0.27 -23.09 3.42
CA SER A 93 1.58 -22.43 3.37
C SER A 93 1.53 -21.08 2.64
N THR A 94 0.65 -20.92 1.65
CA THR A 94 0.46 -19.65 0.93
C THR A 94 -0.15 -18.59 1.84
N LEU A 95 -1.18 -18.95 2.61
CA LEU A 95 -1.88 -18.02 3.50
C LEU A 95 -1.10 -17.67 4.78
N LYS A 96 -0.18 -18.54 5.22
CA LYS A 96 0.69 -18.30 6.38
C LYS A 96 1.85 -17.34 6.10
N ARG A 97 2.07 -16.93 4.84
CA ARG A 97 3.18 -16.01 4.53
C ARG A 97 2.89 -14.63 5.15
N PRO A 98 3.82 -14.07 5.94
CA PRO A 98 3.55 -12.84 6.68
C PRO A 98 3.54 -11.62 5.76
N TRP A 99 2.52 -10.79 5.92
CA TRP A 99 2.49 -9.44 5.37
C TRP A 99 3.39 -8.53 6.21
N THR A 100 4.65 -8.44 5.79
CA THR A 100 5.68 -7.67 6.54
C THR A 100 5.50 -6.17 6.35
N LEU A 101 4.81 -5.76 5.28
CA LEU A 101 4.29 -4.40 5.13
C LEU A 101 2.79 -4.50 4.85
N SER A 102 1.98 -3.97 5.76
CA SER A 102 0.52 -3.86 5.57
C SER A 102 0.14 -2.41 5.42
N THR A 103 -0.51 -2.07 4.31
CA THR A 103 -0.86 -0.70 3.97
C THR A 103 -2.35 -0.55 3.70
N SER A 104 -2.85 0.68 3.87
CA SER A 104 -4.19 1.08 3.41
C SER A 104 -4.21 2.57 3.17
N GLN A 105 -4.73 2.96 2.02
CA GLN A 105 -5.19 4.34 1.84
C GLN A 105 -6.49 4.52 2.63
N GLN A 106 -6.61 5.65 3.33
CA GLN A 106 -7.85 6.02 3.99
C GLN A 106 -8.83 6.61 2.97
N PRO A 107 -10.12 6.22 3.02
CA PRO A 107 -11.13 6.81 2.17
C PRO A 107 -11.17 8.32 2.33
N GLN A 108 -10.95 9.03 1.23
CA GLN A 108 -11.11 10.48 1.17
C GLN A 108 -12.60 10.80 1.02
N GLN A 109 -13.08 11.83 1.71
CA GLN A 109 -14.37 12.46 1.43
C GLN A 109 -15.61 11.54 1.48
N GLN A 110 -15.66 10.55 2.37
CA GLN A 110 -16.92 9.84 2.66
C GLN A 110 -17.96 10.70 3.42
N ILE A 111 -17.63 11.95 3.75
CA ILE A 111 -18.49 12.87 4.50
C ILE A 111 -18.91 14.02 3.57
N GLN A 112 -20.10 13.84 2.99
CA GLN A 112 -21.14 14.80 2.59
C GLN A 112 -20.78 16.12 1.87
N SER A 113 -21.69 16.48 0.94
CA SER A 113 -21.78 17.70 0.11
C SER A 113 -21.76 19.06 0.84
N ASN A 114 -21.59 19.08 2.15
CA ASN A 114 -21.70 20.28 2.99
C ASN A 114 -20.38 20.66 3.69
N ILE A 115 -19.25 20.03 3.32
CA ILE A 115 -17.92 20.37 3.83
C ILE A 115 -17.25 21.36 2.85
N PRO A 116 -16.67 22.47 3.34
CA PRO A 116 -15.90 23.38 2.50
C PRO A 116 -14.74 22.66 1.79
N ASP A 117 -14.40 23.12 0.58
CA ASP A 117 -13.23 22.62 -0.13
C ASP A 117 -11.96 22.87 0.70
N ILE A 118 -11.34 21.77 1.11
CA ILE A 118 -10.16 21.75 1.97
C ILE A 118 -8.90 22.28 1.25
N ASN A 119 -8.94 22.48 -0.07
CA ASN A 119 -7.88 23.14 -0.82
C ASN A 119 -7.88 24.67 -0.67
N LEU A 120 -9.01 25.27 -0.25
CA LEU A 120 -9.10 26.71 -0.01
C LEU A 120 -8.23 27.09 1.20
N GLU A 121 -7.45 28.18 1.07
CA GLU A 121 -6.51 28.67 2.09
C GLU A 121 -7.08 28.69 3.53
N PRO A 122 -8.31 29.17 3.79
CA PRO A 122 -8.85 29.20 5.16
C PRO A 122 -9.04 27.82 5.79
N PHE A 123 -9.22 26.78 4.97
CA PHE A 123 -9.56 25.43 5.41
C PHE A 123 -8.38 24.46 5.31
N ARG A 124 -7.28 24.80 4.61
CA ARG A 124 -6.15 23.88 4.37
C ARG A 124 -5.56 23.25 5.63
N HIS A 125 -5.54 23.99 6.74
CA HIS A 125 -5.04 23.52 8.03
C HIS A 125 -6.06 22.74 8.87
N MET A 126 -7.31 22.62 8.39
CA MET A 126 -8.42 21.97 9.11
C MET A 126 -8.58 20.50 8.74
N CYS A 127 -7.62 19.92 8.00
CA CYS A 127 -7.64 18.50 7.66
C CYS A 127 -7.04 17.65 8.78
N SER A 128 -7.82 16.70 9.29
CA SER A 128 -7.31 15.70 10.23
C SER A 128 -6.42 14.68 9.51
N PRO A 129 -5.30 14.22 10.09
CA PRO A 129 -4.45 13.20 9.48
C PRO A 129 -5.08 11.81 9.43
N GLY A 130 -6.30 11.65 9.98
CA GLY A 130 -7.01 10.38 10.05
C GLY A 130 -6.46 9.44 11.12
N GLY A 131 -6.78 8.15 11.00
CA GLY A 131 -6.34 7.10 11.91
C GLY A 131 -5.20 6.21 11.38
N GLY A 132 -4.90 5.16 12.10
CA GLY A 132 -3.95 4.13 11.69
C GLY A 132 -4.21 2.79 12.36
N PHE A 133 -3.35 1.82 12.07
CA PHE A 133 -3.43 0.47 12.61
C PHE A 133 -2.03 -0.05 12.95
N GLY A 134 -1.96 -1.06 13.83
CA GLY A 134 -0.72 -1.76 14.18
C GLY A 134 -0.25 -2.71 13.07
N PRO A 135 1.00 -3.18 13.11
CA PRO A 135 1.49 -4.17 12.15
C PRO A 135 0.78 -5.52 12.34
N VAL A 136 0.58 -6.24 11.22
CA VAL A 136 -0.03 -7.59 11.20
C VAL A 136 1.00 -8.72 11.30
N SER A 137 2.28 -8.38 11.25
CA SER A 137 3.41 -9.27 11.47
C SER A 137 4.25 -8.75 12.64
N ASP A 138 4.84 -9.65 13.43
CA ASP A 138 5.72 -9.28 14.55
C ASP A 138 6.95 -8.51 14.09
N GLU A 139 7.44 -8.81 12.89
CA GLU A 139 8.63 -8.21 12.28
C GLU A 139 8.29 -7.18 11.18
N GLY A 140 7.04 -6.70 11.16
CA GLY A 140 6.51 -5.86 10.09
C GLY A 140 6.08 -4.47 10.49
N TYR A 141 5.53 -3.76 9.51
CA TYR A 141 4.99 -2.40 9.64
C TYR A 141 3.50 -2.35 9.28
N GLY A 142 2.76 -1.50 9.99
CA GLY A 142 1.44 -1.01 9.58
C GLY A 142 1.55 0.43 9.07
N VAL A 143 1.09 0.69 7.84
CA VAL A 143 1.18 2.02 7.21
C VAL A 143 -0.19 2.44 6.69
N SER A 144 -0.78 3.43 7.35
CA SER A 144 -1.99 4.09 6.87
C SER A 144 -1.61 5.42 6.25
N TYR A 145 -2.22 5.81 5.14
CA TYR A 145 -1.95 7.10 4.51
C TYR A 145 -3.19 7.75 3.93
N MET A 146 -3.13 9.08 3.82
CA MET A 146 -4.18 9.89 3.24
C MET A 146 -3.58 11.02 2.41
N ILE A 147 -4.09 11.22 1.19
CA ILE A 147 -3.74 12.34 0.29
C ILE A 147 -4.97 13.27 0.18
N PRO A 148 -5.31 14.06 1.21
CA PRO A 148 -6.57 14.79 1.27
C PRO A 148 -6.64 16.02 0.36
N THR A 149 -5.49 16.57 -0.03
CA THR A 149 -5.35 17.84 -0.77
C THR A 149 -4.16 17.75 -1.70
N GLU A 150 -3.99 18.78 -2.54
CA GLU A 150 -2.79 18.94 -3.37
C GLU A 150 -1.54 19.33 -2.56
N TYR A 151 -1.71 19.68 -1.28
CA TYR A 151 -0.66 20.25 -0.43
C TYR A 151 -0.19 19.32 0.68
N ASN A 152 -0.98 18.28 1.00
CA ASN A 152 -0.74 17.44 2.16
C ASN A 152 -0.82 15.96 1.80
N ILE A 153 0.12 15.19 2.37
CA ILE A 153 0.07 13.74 2.45
C ILE A 153 0.33 13.38 3.90
N PHE A 154 -0.55 12.59 4.49
CA PHE A 154 -0.42 12.09 5.85
C PHE A 154 -0.02 10.63 5.85
N PHE A 155 0.90 10.27 6.74
CA PHE A 155 1.30 8.89 7.00
C PHE A 155 1.20 8.60 8.49
N HIS A 156 0.62 7.46 8.83
CA HIS A 156 0.72 6.84 10.15
C HIS A 156 1.49 5.54 10.01
N VAL A 157 2.66 5.46 10.66
CA VAL A 157 3.57 4.31 10.59
C VAL A 157 3.68 3.64 11.96
N SER A 158 3.40 2.34 12.03
CA SER A 158 3.47 1.54 13.25
C SER A 158 4.38 0.33 13.09
N SER A 159 5.00 -0.08 14.19
CA SER A 159 5.86 -1.27 14.32
C SER A 159 5.83 -1.74 15.78
N LYS A 160 6.26 -2.97 16.05
CA LYS A 160 6.31 -3.49 17.43
C LYS A 160 7.65 -3.14 18.07
N LYS A 161 7.62 -2.52 19.25
CA LYS A 161 8.83 -2.22 20.05
C LYS A 161 9.64 -3.47 20.40
N SER A 162 9.00 -4.65 20.43
CA SER A 162 9.66 -5.93 20.70
C SER A 162 10.51 -6.44 19.54
N CYS A 163 10.37 -5.89 18.33
CA CYS A 163 11.16 -6.28 17.17
C CYS A 163 12.32 -5.31 16.95
N SER A 164 13.54 -5.76 17.19
CA SER A 164 14.75 -4.94 17.07
C SER A 164 15.10 -4.53 15.64
N THR A 165 14.47 -5.14 14.64
CA THR A 165 14.71 -4.85 13.21
C THR A 165 13.70 -3.86 12.62
N THR A 166 12.70 -3.43 13.38
CA THR A 166 11.72 -2.43 12.94
C THR A 166 11.79 -1.15 13.76
N ASP A 167 11.62 0.00 13.09
CA ASP A 167 11.58 1.31 13.72
C ASP A 167 10.64 2.22 12.94
N SER A 168 9.52 2.59 13.56
CA SER A 168 8.47 3.42 12.93
C SER A 168 8.97 4.79 12.53
N GLN A 169 9.79 5.45 13.34
CA GLN A 169 10.27 6.80 13.06
C GLN A 169 11.24 6.75 11.88
N LYS A 170 12.21 5.83 11.93
CA LYS A 170 13.15 5.63 10.84
C LYS A 170 12.45 5.27 9.53
N PHE A 171 11.41 4.44 9.57
CA PHE A 171 10.66 4.09 8.37
C PHE A 171 9.87 5.27 7.82
N ALA A 172 9.27 6.11 8.69
CA ALA A 172 8.62 7.35 8.27
C ALA A 172 9.62 8.32 7.60
N ASP A 173 10.80 8.52 8.19
CA ASP A 173 11.86 9.36 7.62
C ASP A 173 12.29 8.87 6.22
N LEU A 174 12.36 7.56 6.04
CA LEU A 174 12.65 6.94 4.74
C LEU A 174 11.52 7.17 3.72
N ILE A 175 10.25 7.15 4.13
CA ILE A 175 9.14 7.51 3.24
C ILE A 175 9.30 8.95 2.75
N PHE A 176 9.54 9.92 3.65
CA PHE A 176 9.74 11.32 3.28
C PHE A 176 10.94 11.48 2.34
N LYS A 177 12.05 10.82 2.64
CA LYS A 177 13.22 10.80 1.76
C LYS A 177 12.88 10.24 0.38
N SER A 178 12.23 9.08 0.30
CA SER A 178 11.86 8.47 -0.99
C SER A 178 10.92 9.35 -1.81
N LEU A 179 9.95 10.01 -1.18
CA LEU A 179 9.08 10.97 -1.87
C LEU A 179 9.87 12.18 -2.40
N SER A 180 10.80 12.71 -1.62
CA SER A 180 11.69 13.79 -2.05
C SER A 180 12.58 13.37 -3.22
N ASP A 181 13.20 12.19 -3.14
CA ASP A 181 14.07 11.65 -4.18
C ASP A 181 13.29 11.43 -5.50
N ILE A 182 12.05 10.93 -5.41
CA ILE A 182 11.15 10.79 -6.58
C ILE A 182 10.80 12.17 -7.15
N LYS A 183 10.46 13.14 -6.30
CA LYS A 183 10.14 14.51 -6.74
C LYS A 183 11.30 15.13 -7.52
N MET A 184 12.54 14.94 -7.07
CA MET A 184 13.73 15.46 -7.74
C MET A 184 13.92 14.93 -9.17
N LEU A 185 13.34 13.77 -9.52
CA LEU A 185 13.33 13.28 -10.90
C LEU A 185 12.50 14.16 -11.84
N PHE A 186 11.61 15.01 -11.32
CA PHE A 186 10.75 15.88 -12.12
C PHE A 186 11.09 17.36 -11.98
N ASP A 187 11.96 17.71 -11.03
CA ASP A 187 12.47 19.07 -10.90
C ASP A 187 13.53 19.33 -11.99
N SER A 188 13.52 20.55 -12.54
CA SER A 188 14.40 21.00 -13.63
C SER A 188 15.84 21.21 -13.18
#